data_AF-A0A4Q3TV18-F1
#
_entry.id   AF-A0A4Q3TV18-F1
#
_cell.length_a   1.000
_cell.length_b   1.000
_cell.length_c   1.000
_cell.angle_alpha   90.00
_cell.angle_beta   90.00
_cell.angle_gamma   90.00
#
_symmetry.space_group_name_H-M   'P 1'
#
loop_
_entity.id
_entity.type
_entity.pdbx_description
1 polymer ?
#
loop_
_entity_poly.entity_id
_entity_poly.type
_entity_poly.pdbx_seq_one_letter_code
_entity_poly.pdbx_strand_id
1 'polypeptide(L)' 'MIVEERIYVLHTWVDANEYLRIYEEEGLAVQRPILGGFLG' A
#
# COMPACT_ATOMS: atom_id res chain seq x y z
N MET A 1 -1.42 5.49 21.45
CA MET A 1 -1.03 5.25 20.05
C MET A 1 -2.17 4.51 19.39
N ILE A 2 -2.70 5.02 18.29
CA ILE A 2 -3.75 4.36 17.51
C ILE A 2 -3.13 3.68 16.28
N VAL A 3 -3.78 2.65 15.74
CA VAL A 3 -3.37 1.95 14.53
C VAL A 3 -4.53 2.01 13.54
N GLU A 4 -4.25 2.39 12.30
CA GLU A 4 -5.21 2.35 11.19
C GLU A 4 -4.98 1.08 10.37
N GLU A 5 -6.03 0.27 10.19
CA GLU A 5 -6.02 -0.89 9.28
C GLU A 5 -6.80 -0.54 8.01
N ARG A 6 -6.20 -0.79 6.85
CA ARG A 6 -6.79 -0.46 5.55
C ARG A 6 -6.95 -1.73 4.73
N ILE A 7 -8.19 -2.07 4.37
CA ILE A 7 -8.53 -3.27 3.61
C ILE A 7 -9.08 -2.84 2.25
N TYR A 8 -8.51 -3.41 1.18
CA TYR A 8 -8.93 -3.14 -0.19
C TYR A 8 -9.37 -4.41 -0.91
N VAL A 9 -10.42 -4.30 -1.71
CA VAL A 9 -10.79 -5.29 -2.72
C VAL A 9 -10.40 -4.71 -4.07
N LEU A 10 -9.49 -5.38 -4.77
CA LEU A 10 -9.07 -4.96 -6.10
C LEU A 10 -10.15 -5.29 -7.15
N HIS A 11 -10.16 -4.54 -8.25
CA HIS A 11 -11.00 -4.87 -9.40
C HIS A 11 -10.61 -6.23 -9.97
N THR A 12 -11.59 -6.96 -10.53
CA THR A 12 -11.42 -8.37 -10.94
C THR A 12 -10.40 -8.59 -12.07
N TRP A 13 -10.07 -7.55 -12.83
CA TRP A 13 -9.08 -7.59 -13.92
C TRP A 13 -7.70 -7.07 -13.51
N VAL A 14 -7.52 -6.63 -12.27
CA VAL A 14 -6.22 -6.18 -11.77
C VAL A 14 -5.38 -7.39 -11.38
N ASP A 15 -4.15 -7.44 -11.87
CA ASP A 15 -3.15 -8.36 -11.34
C ASP A 15 -2.66 -7.84 -9.98
N ALA A 16 -2.90 -8.62 -8.92
CA ALA A 16 -2.47 -8.28 -7.58
C ALA A 16 -0.94 -8.14 -7.47
N ASN A 17 -0.18 -8.92 -8.23
CA ASN A 17 1.29 -8.82 -8.23
C ASN A 17 1.75 -7.52 -8.89
N GLU A 18 1.07 -7.08 -9.95
CA GLU A 18 1.38 -5.80 -10.58
C GLU A 18 1.04 -4.62 -9.66
N TYR A 19 -0.11 -4.67 -8.97
CA TYR A 19 -0.48 -3.68 -7.96
C TYR A 19 0.58 -3.57 -6.87
N LEU A 20 1.01 -4.71 -6.31
CA LEU A 20 2.03 -4.76 -5.25
C LEU A 20 3.38 -4.27 -5.76
N ARG A 21 3.78 -4.64 -6.98
CA ARG A 21 5.03 -4.17 -7.59
C ARG A 21 5.05 -2.64 -7.71
N ILE A 22 3.99 -2.04 -8.26
CA ILE A 22 3.88 -0.57 -8.38
C ILE A 22 3.87 0.09 -6.99
N TYR A 23 3.15 -0.51 -6.04
CA TYR A 23 3.12 -0.01 -4.67
C TYR A 23 4.52 -0.02 -4.04
N GLU A 24 5.28 -1.09 -4.18
CA GLU A 24 6.62 -1.23 -3.59
C GLU A 24 7.65 -0.32 -4.28
N GLU A 25 7.65 -0.27 -5.61
CA GLU A 25 8.66 0.45 -6.41
C GLU A 25 8.42 1.97 -6.41
N GLU A 26 7.17 2.42 -6.33
CA GLU A 26 6.83 3.84 -6.50
C GLU A 26 6.04 4.39 -5.30
N GLY A 27 4.94 3.74 -4.94
CA GLY A 27 3.97 4.28 -3.98
C GLY A 27 4.49 4.39 -2.55
N LEU A 28 5.15 3.34 -2.06
CA LEU A 28 5.61 3.22 -0.68
C LEU A 28 6.71 4.24 -0.37
N ALA A 29 7.60 4.50 -1.33
CA ALA A 29 8.66 5.50 -1.19
C ALA A 29 8.09 6.91 -0.97
N VAL A 30 6.96 7.24 -1.59
CA VAL A 30 6.25 8.51 -1.39
C VAL A 30 5.42 8.51 -0.12
N GLN A 31 4.66 7.43 0.12
CA GLN A 31 3.69 7.36 1.21
C GLN A 31 4.35 7.26 2.60
N ARG A 32 5.39 6.43 2.74
CA ARG A 32 6.02 6.13 4.03
C ARG A 32 6.56 7.36 4.77
N PRO A 33 7.28 8.32 4.14
CA PRO A 33 7.74 9.51 4.85
C PRO A 33 6.61 10.49 5.21
N ILE A 34 5.46 10.42 4.54
CA ILE A 34 4.31 11.31 4.78
C ILE A 34 3.43 10.78 5.91
N LEU A 35 3.03 9.50 5.84
CA LEU A 35 2.15 8.90 6.83
C LEU A 35 2.90 8.46 8.10
N GLY A 36 4.14 8.02 7.95
CA GLY A 36 4.90 7.43 9.05
C GLY A 36 4.27 6.14 9.60
N GLY A 37 4.92 5.53 10.59
CA GLY A 37 4.31 4.44 11.38
C GLY A 37 3.87 3.19 10.62
N PHE A 38 4.42 2.91 9.43
CA PHE A 38 4.09 1.71 8.65
C PHE A 38 4.41 0.43 9.44
N LEU A 39 3.41 -0.45 9.60
CA LEU A 39 3.51 -1.66 10.42
C LEU A 39 3.70 -2.95 9.61
N GLY A 40 3.31 -2.95 8.33
CA GLY A 40 3.30 -4.13 7.47
C GLY A 40 1.92 -4.43 6.91
#